data_AF-A0A1Y2K8T9-F1
#
_entry.id   AF-A0A1Y2K8T9-F1
#
_cell.length_a   1.000
_cell.length_b   1.000
_cell.length_c   1.000
_cell.angle_alpha   90.00
_cell.angle_beta   90.00
_cell.angle_gamma   90.00
#
_symmetry.space_group_name_H-M   'P 1'
#
loop_
_entity.id
_entity.type
_entity.pdbx_description
1 polymer ?
#
loop_
_entity_poly.entity_id
_entity_poly.type
_entity_poly.pdbx_seq_one_letter_code
_entity_poly.pdbx_strand_id
1 'polypeptide(L)' 'MDALMHSILNGKNAMPPKGTCMDCSDDELKAAVEYLTSRAK' A
#
# COMPACT_ATOMS: atom_id res chain seq x y z
N MET A 1 -7.66 -1.84 7.77
CA MET A 1 -6.90 -1.44 6.56
C MET A 1 -6.06 -0.19 6.80
N ASP A 2 -6.44 0.69 7.73
CA ASP A 2 -5.77 1.98 7.95
C ASP A 2 -4.30 1.87 8.40
N ALA A 3 -3.98 0.97 9.34
CA ALA A 3 -2.59 0.74 9.76
C ALA A 3 -1.70 0.20 8.62
N LEU A 4 -2.30 -0.57 7.69
CA LEU A 4 -1.61 -1.07 6.50
C LEU A 4 -1.38 0.06 5.49
N MET A 5 -2.40 0.88 5.23
CA MET A 5 -2.26 2.08 4.38
C MET A 5 -1.22 3.06 4.93
N HIS A 6 -1.21 3.31 6.24
CA HIS A 6 -0.21 4.16 6.87
C HIS A 6 1.22 3.60 6.68
N SER A 7 1.38 2.29 6.77
CA SER A 7 2.67 1.62 6.54
C SER A 7 3.10 1.68 5.07
N ILE A 8 2.15 1.73 4.14
CA ILE A 8 2.42 1.81 2.70
C ILE A 8 2.78 3.24 2.32
N LEU A 9 2.03 4.23 2.79
CA LEU A 9 2.28 5.64 2.50
C LEU A 9 3.61 6.12 3.08
N ASN A 10 3.90 5.76 4.33
CA ASN A 10 5.14 6.18 5.01
C ASN A 10 6.32 5.23 4.80
N GLY A 11 6.07 4.04 4.24
CA GLY A 11 7.03 2.94 4.26
C GLY A 11 7.11 2.27 5.63
N LYS A 12 7.68 1.06 5.68
CA LYS A 12 7.85 0.30 6.92
C LYS A 12 9.10 -0.57 6.84
N ASN A 13 10.02 -0.38 7.79
CA ASN A 13 11.32 -1.05 7.81
C ASN A 13 12.06 -0.87 6.47
N ALA A 14 12.34 -1.96 5.77
CA ALA A 14 13.01 -1.95 4.47
C ALA A 14 12.06 -1.67 3.28
N MET A 15 10.74 -1.56 3.51
CA MET A 15 9.78 -1.24 2.45
C MET A 15 9.76 0.28 2.20
N PRO A 16 10.08 0.73 0.98
CA PRO A 16 10.00 2.14 0.62
C PRO A 16 8.56 2.67 0.68
N PRO A 17 8.37 3.97 0.98
CA PRO A 17 7.07 4.62 0.89
C PRO A 17 6.47 4.46 -0.51
N LYS A 18 5.15 4.29 -0.55
CA LYS A 18 4.33 4.00 -1.73
C LYS A 18 4.82 2.81 -2.57
N GLY A 19 5.64 1.92 -2.01
CA GLY A 19 6.22 0.79 -2.75
C GLY A 19 7.05 1.23 -3.95
N THR A 20 7.76 2.36 -3.85
CA THR A 20 8.51 3.03 -4.95
C THR A 20 7.66 3.63 -6.07
N CYS A 21 6.33 3.53 -5.99
CA CYS A 21 5.44 4.19 -6.94
C CYS A 21 5.12 5.62 -6.47
N MET A 22 5.96 6.58 -6.89
CA MET A 22 5.75 8.00 -6.56
C MET A 22 4.58 8.63 -7.32
N ASP A 23 4.20 8.04 -8.46
CA ASP A 23 3.10 8.50 -9.31
C ASP A 23 1.74 7.88 -8.94
N CYS A 24 1.72 6.90 -8.02
CA CYS A 24 0.49 6.25 -7.61
C CYS A 24 -0.32 7.14 -6.66
N SER A 25 -1.61 7.29 -6.96
CA SER A 25 -2.58 7.93 -6.07
C SER A 25 -2.90 7.03 -4.87
N ASP A 26 -3.33 7.63 -3.76
CA ASP A 26 -3.64 6.89 -2.54
C ASP A 26 -4.83 5.94 -2.75
N ASP A 27 -5.76 6.29 -3.64
CA ASP A 27 -6.89 5.44 -4.02
C ASP A 27 -6.46 4.21 -4.83
N GLU A 28 -5.52 4.36 -5.77
CA GLU A 28 -4.95 3.23 -6.50
C GLU A 28 -4.18 2.28 -5.57
N LEU A 29 -3.40 2.82 -4.64
CA LEU A 29 -2.70 2.03 -3.62
C LEU A 29 -3.71 1.26 -2.75
N LYS A 30 -4.83 1.90 -2.39
CA LYS A 30 -5.88 1.27 -1.60
C LYS A 30 -6.57 0.13 -2.35
N ALA A 31 -6.96 0.36 -3.60
CA ALA A 31 -7.56 -0.65 -4.46
C ALA A 31 -6.62 -1.85 -4.72
N ALA A 32 -5.34 -1.58 -4.97
CA ALA A 32 -4.33 -2.63 -5.16
C ALA A 32 -4.18 -3.50 -3.91
N VAL A 33 -4.17 -2.88 -2.73
CA VAL A 33 -4.04 -3.61 -1.46
C VAL A 33 -5.29 -4.42 -1.13
N GLU A 34 -6.48 -3.88 -1.38
CA GLU A 34 -7.74 -4.65 -1.28
C GLU A 34 -7.73 -5.87 -2.20
N TYR A 35 -7.26 -5.71 -3.43
CA TYR A 35 -7.12 -6.82 -4.37
C TYR A 35 -6.08 -7.86 -3.92
N LEU A 36 -4.92 -7.44 -3.42
CA LEU A 36 -3.89 -8.36 -2.93
C LEU A 36 -4.33 -9.10 -1.67
N THR A 37 -4.97 -8.40 -0.72
CA THR A 37 -5.46 -9.00 0.53
C THR A 37 -6.66 -9.92 0.30
N SER A 38 -7.54 -9.61 -0.65
CA SER A 38 -8.64 -10.52 -1.03
C SER A 38 -8.14 -11.79 -1.73
N ARG A 39 -7.01 -11.72 -2.45
CA ARG A 39 -6.37 -12.89 -3.08
C ARG A 39 -5.46 -13.69 -2.15
N ALA A 40 -5.06 -13.15 -1.01
CA ALA A 40 -4.20 -13.83 -0.03
C ALA A 40 -4.97 -14.79 0.90
N LYS A 41 -6.19 -15.19 0.51
CA LYS A 41 -7.09 -16.06 1.27
C LYS A 41 -6.96 -17.52 0.84
#